data_AF-A0A2T0UNG6-F1
#
_entry.id   AF-A0A2T0UNG6-F1
#
_cell.length_a   1.000
_cell.length_b   1.000
_cell.length_c   1.000
_cell.angle_alpha   90.00
_cell.angle_beta   90.00
_cell.angle_gamma   90.00
#
_symmetry.space_group_name_H-M   'P 1'
#
loop_
_entity.id
_entity.type
_entity.pdbx_description
1 polymer ?
#
loop_
_entity_poly.entity_id
_entity_poly.type
_entity_poly.pdbx_seq_one_letter_code
_entity_poly.pdbx_strand_id
1 'polypeptide(L)' 'MQKWEYATVPLMIHATKQILDQWGEDGWELVQVVPGPDGNGLVAYLKRPKGA' A
#
# COMPACT_ATOMS: atom_id res chain seq x y z
N MET A 1 -14.10 -12.07 -15.11
CA MET A 1 -12.75 -11.51 -14.89
C MET A 1 -12.72 -10.83 -13.53
N GLN A 2 -11.66 -11.03 -12.77
CA GLN A 2 -11.47 -10.38 -11.47
C GLN A 2 -11.28 -8.87 -11.66
N LYS A 3 -12.03 -8.06 -10.91
CA LYS A 3 -11.84 -6.60 -10.86
C LYS A 3 -10.97 -6.26 -9.65
N TRP A 4 -10.13 -5.24 -9.78
CA TRP A 4 -9.18 -4.82 -8.76
C TRP A 4 -9.46 -3.38 -8.32
N GLU A 5 -9.26 -3.13 -7.04
CA GLU A 5 -9.14 -1.80 -6.43
C GLU A 5 -7.66 -1.54 -6.19
N TYR A 6 -7.22 -0.29 -6.35
CA TYR A 6 -5.83 0.12 -6.14
C TYR A 6 -5.78 1.29 -5.16
N ALA A 7 -4.81 1.26 -4.25
CA ALA A 7 -4.58 2.32 -3.28
C ALA A 7 -3.09 2.70 -3.26
N THR A 8 -2.83 3.97 -2.96
CA THR A 8 -1.49 4.51 -2.74
C THR A 8 -1.42 5.13 -1.36
N VAL A 9 -0.44 4.69 -0.56
CA VAL A 9 -0.35 5.12 0.84
C VAL A 9 1.09 5.55 1.17
N PRO A 10 1.27 6.67 1.89
CA PRO A 10 2.58 7.08 2.34
C PRO A 10 3.07 6.17 3.46
N LEU A 11 4.35 5.79 3.43
CA LEU A 11 5.00 5.02 4.49
C LEU A 11 5.91 5.96 5.29
N MET A 12 5.72 5.96 6.60
CA MET A 12 6.60 6.66 7.54
C MET A 12 7.76 5.74 7.95
N ILE A 13 9.01 6.23 7.86
CA ILE A 13 10.25 5.43 8.04
C ILE A 13 10.28 4.63 9.36
N HIS A 14 9.65 5.11 10.43
CA HIS A 14 9.58 4.44 11.74
C HIS A 14 8.28 3.67 12.00
N ALA A 15 7.33 3.67 11.05
CA ALA A 15 6.04 3.00 11.16
C ALA A 15 5.69 2.14 9.93
N THR A 16 6.62 1.94 8.99
CA THR A 16 6.39 1.21 7.73
C THR A 16 5.72 -0.14 7.96
N LYS A 17 6.23 -0.95 8.89
CA LYS A 17 5.67 -2.26 9.20
C LYS A 17 4.23 -2.15 9.69
N GLN A 18 3.97 -1.29 10.69
CA GLN A 18 2.63 -1.11 11.26
C GLN A 18 1.62 -0.67 10.19
N ILE A 19 2.02 0.23 9.29
CA ILE A 19 1.18 0.68 8.17
C ILE A 19 0.87 -0.52 7.26
N LEU A 20 1.88 -1.24 6.79
CA LEU A 20 1.67 -2.37 5.88
C LEU A 20 0.84 -3.51 6.51
N ASP A 21 1.05 -3.80 7.80
CA ASP A 21 0.26 -4.79 8.53
C ASP A 21 -1.22 -4.37 8.56
N GLN A 22 -1.53 -3.12 8.94
CA GLN A 22 -2.90 -2.61 9.00
C GLN A 22 -3.61 -2.76 7.64
N TRP A 23 -2.97 -2.33 6.55
CA TRP A 23 -3.56 -2.46 5.21
C TRP A 23 -3.69 -3.93 4.79
N GLY A 24 -2.75 -4.79 5.18
CA GLY A 24 -2.82 -6.23 4.97
C GLY A 24 -4.02 -6.88 5.69
N GLU A 25 -4.29 -6.46 6.92
CA GLU A 25 -5.48 -6.89 7.68
C GLU A 25 -6.79 -6.40 7.03
N ASP A 26 -6.78 -5.23 6.40
CA ASP A 26 -7.89 -4.71 5.58
C ASP A 26 -8.05 -5.41 4.21
N GLY A 27 -7.24 -6.46 3.95
CA GLY A 27 -7.29 -7.30 2.77
C GLY A 27 -6.54 -6.76 1.57
N TRP A 28 -5.69 -5.74 1.75
CA TRP A 28 -4.88 -5.19 0.67
C TRP A 28 -3.57 -5.96 0.49
N GLU A 29 -3.25 -6.28 -0.76
CA GLU A 29 -1.99 -6.90 -1.15
C GLU A 29 -0.99 -5.83 -1.59
N LEU A 30 0.20 -5.83 -0.98
CA LEU A 30 1.29 -4.95 -1.38
C LEU A 30 1.81 -5.32 -2.78
N VAL A 31 1.86 -4.35 -3.68
CA VAL A 31 2.38 -4.51 -5.05
C VAL A 31 3.82 -4.03 -5.14
N GLN A 32 4.09 -2.80 -4.69
CA GLN A 32 5.41 -2.18 -4.79
C GLN A 32 5.57 -1.04 -3.79
N VAL A 33 6.81 -0.80 -3.35
CA VAL A 33 7.19 0.42 -2.62
C VAL A 33 8.15 1.23 -3.49
N VAL A 34 7.90 2.52 -3.65
CA VAL A 34 8.75 3.45 -4.41
C VAL A 34 9.08 4.71 -3.59
N PRO A 35 10.16 5.43 -3.91
CA PRO A 35 10.41 6.76 -3.35
C PRO A 35 9.28 7.73 -3.72
N GLY A 36 8.91 8.62 -2.80
CA GLY A 36 7.96 9.70 -3.10
C GLY A 36 8.48 10.65 -4.20
N PRO A 37 7.58 11.39 -4.88
CA PRO A 37 7.95 12.26 -6.01
C PRO A 37 8.99 13.34 -5.64
N ASP A 38 9.00 13.79 -4.39
CA ASP A 38 9.97 14.78 -3.89
C ASP A 38 11.25 14.15 -3.31
N GLY A 39 11.43 12.83 -3.47
CA GLY A 39 12.56 12.07 -2.92
C GLY A 39 12.54 11.89 -1.40
N ASN A 40 11.54 12.46 -0.72
CA ASN A 40 11.40 12.39 0.73
C ASN A 40 10.24 11.44 1.10
N GLY A 41 10.59 10.30 1.71
CA GLY A 41 9.64 9.27 2.12
C GLY A 41 9.39 8.17 1.07
N LEU A 42 8.63 7.16 1.48
CA LEU A 42 8.28 6.00 0.66
C LEU A 42 6.76 5.98 0.44
N VAL A 43 6.33 5.48 -0.72
CA VAL A 43 4.92 5.26 -1.05
C VAL A 43 4.72 3.79 -1.41
N ALA A 44 3.71 3.16 -0.81
CA ALA A 44 3.28 1.81 -1.17
C ALA A 44 2.09 1.85 -2.13
N TYR A 45 2.16 1.03 -3.16
CA TYR A 45 1.05 0.69 -4.05
C TYR A 45 0.47 -0.62 -3.57
N LEU A 46 -0.85 -0.65 -3.35
CA LEU A 46 -1.58 -1.83 -2.94
C LEU A 46 -2.71 -2.12 -3.91
N LYS A 47 -3.12 -3.39 -3.95
CA LYS A 47 -4.30 -3.83 -4.71
C LYS A 47 -5.19 -4.74 -3.87
N ARG A 48 -6.48 -4.76 -4.15
CA ARG A 48 -7.45 -5.66 -3.52
C ARG A 48 -8.50 -6.15 -4.52
N PRO A 49 -9.01 -7.39 -4.43
CA PRO A 49 -10.17 -7.84 -5.20
C PRO A 49 -11.40 -6.96 -4.93
N LYS A 50 -12.05 -6.44 -5.98
CA LYS A 50 -13.28 -5.66 -5.83
C LYS A 50 -14.43 -6.57 -5.38
N GLY A 51 -14.99 -6.30 -4.20
CA GLY A 51 -16.09 -7.07 -3.60
C GLY A 51 -15.66 -8.21 -2.66
N ALA A 52 -14.41 -8.17 -2.18
CA ALA A 52 -13.97 -8.95 -1.02
C ALA A 52 -14.56 -8.38 0.28
#